data_AF-A0A7K4CV71-F1
#
_entry.id   AF-A0A7K4CV71-F1
#
_cell.length_a   1.000
_cell.length_b   1.000
_cell.length_c   1.000
_cell.angle_alpha   90.00
_cell.angle_beta   90.00
_cell.angle_gamma   90.00
#
_symmetry.space_group_name_H-M   'P 1'
#
loop_
_entity.id
_entity.type
_entity.pdbx_description
1 polymer ?
#
loop_
_entity_poly.entity_id
_entity_poly.type
_entity_poly.pdbx_seq_one_letter_code
_entity_poly.pdbx_strand_id
1 'polypeptide(L)'
;MHRERQAARVTATLLVLIALGMNVSIFLVNPTISRNLSFSVDFAAPTGKNVAPIWRALNIWDITQVPGELSDVSAFKLRYPAIDTIVLMTATGGRPNGSWYTLSNDYVHRNGSGVLVYDFSDLFAATDLIVAAGFKLVLVIGNVPHALANKTTFTTADYGAFDALTLPPASYIEYAWYIGNLTATCVARYGLPEVSSWEFRLMTEPDNRDWWTATVDEYVSLWLATFGPIKARVPGARVVLGNMAWHDSLAFLGTVLAAVKTVNAT
;
A
#
# COMPACT_ATOMS: atom_id res chain seq x y z
N MET A 1 65.52 19.74 2.40
CA MET A 1 64.95 20.92 3.10
C MET A 1 64.67 22.14 2.21
N HIS A 2 65.64 22.82 1.58
CA HIS A 2 65.33 24.09 0.88
C HIS A 2 64.51 23.91 -0.42
N ARG A 3 64.82 22.88 -1.22
CA ARG A 3 64.09 22.54 -2.46
C ARG A 3 62.67 22.02 -2.20
N GLU A 4 62.46 21.25 -1.12
CA GLU A 4 61.13 20.75 -0.74
C GLU A 4 60.21 21.88 -0.27
N ARG A 5 60.74 22.85 0.49
CA ARG A 5 59.98 24.05 0.87
C ARG A 5 59.61 24.92 -0.33
N GLN A 6 60.43 24.92 -1.37
CA GLN A 6 60.17 25.67 -2.61
C GLN A 6 59.11 24.97 -3.47
N ALA A 7 59.18 23.64 -3.60
CA ALA A 7 58.16 22.84 -4.26
C ALA A 7 56.79 22.97 -3.57
N ALA A 8 56.73 22.85 -2.24
CA ALA A 8 55.49 23.01 -1.47
C ALA A 8 54.86 24.40 -1.63
N ARG A 9 55.67 25.46 -1.73
CA ARG A 9 55.19 26.83 -1.99
C ARG A 9 54.60 27.00 -3.39
N VAL A 10 55.21 26.37 -4.41
CA VAL A 10 54.69 26.40 -5.78
C VAL A 10 53.36 25.65 -5.86
N THR A 11 53.26 24.46 -5.25
CA THR A 11 52.01 23.67 -5.22
C THR A 11 50.89 24.39 -4.48
N ALA A 12 51.18 25.02 -3.33
CA ALA A 12 50.20 25.81 -2.59
C ALA A 12 49.72 27.04 -3.38
N THR A 13 50.63 27.72 -4.07
CA THR A 13 50.28 28.88 -4.92
C THR A 13 49.41 28.46 -6.10
N LEU A 14 49.70 27.32 -6.72
CA LEU A 14 48.91 26.78 -7.82
C LEU A 14 47.49 26.38 -7.37
N LEU A 15 47.36 25.76 -6.19
CA LEU A 15 46.05 25.41 -5.61
C LEU A 15 45.21 26.64 -5.29
N VAL A 16 45.82 27.71 -4.76
CA VAL A 16 45.13 28.99 -4.51
C VAL A 16 44.68 29.63 -5.83
N LEU A 17 45.51 29.62 -6.87
CA LEU A 17 45.15 30.16 -8.19
C LEU A 17 44.05 29.34 -8.87
N ILE A 18 44.06 28.00 -8.74
CA ILE A 18 42.99 27.13 -9.22
C ILE A 18 41.69 27.42 -8.45
N ALA A 19 41.75 27.54 -7.12
CA ALA A 19 40.58 27.86 -6.30
C ALA A 19 40.01 29.25 -6.62
N LEU A 20 40.85 30.26 -6.85
CA LEU A 20 40.41 31.59 -7.31
C LEU A 20 39.83 31.51 -8.73
N GLY A 21 40.45 30.78 -9.65
CA GLY A 21 39.95 30.60 -11.02
C GLY A 21 38.60 29.89 -11.08
N MET A 22 38.37 28.88 -10.23
CA MET A 22 37.08 28.19 -10.12
C MET A 22 36.00 29.10 -9.51
N ASN A 23 36.33 29.94 -8.52
CA ASN A 23 35.38 30.90 -7.96
C ASN A 23 35.04 32.04 -8.93
N VAL A 24 35.99 32.51 -9.75
CA VAL A 24 35.73 33.55 -10.77
C VAL A 24 34.91 33.01 -11.94
N SER A 25 35.08 31.73 -12.30
CA SER A 25 34.33 31.11 -13.39
C SER A 25 32.85 30.87 -13.06
N ILE A 26 32.48 30.78 -11.78
CA ILE A 26 31.08 30.64 -11.33
C ILE A 26 30.30 31.95 -11.51
N PHE A 27 30.97 33.11 -11.54
CA PHE A 27 30.30 34.41 -11.75
C PHE A 27 30.14 34.82 -13.21
N LEU A 28 30.66 34.05 -14.18
CA LEU A 28 30.51 34.36 -15.61
C LEU A 28 29.27 33.70 -16.25
N VAL A 29 28.57 32.85 -15.52
CA VAL A 29 27.23 32.40 -15.89
C VAL A 29 26.25 33.25 -15.08
N ASN A 30 25.91 34.43 -15.59
CA ASN A 30 24.66 35.07 -15.21
C ASN A 30 23.56 34.36 -16.02
N PRO A 31 22.87 33.33 -15.50
CA PRO A 31 21.73 32.79 -16.23
C PRO A 31 20.76 33.95 -16.43
N THR A 32 20.46 34.28 -17.68
CA THR A 32 19.34 35.15 -17.99
C THR A 32 18.10 34.44 -17.49
N ILE A 33 17.65 34.76 -16.27
CA ILE A 33 16.36 34.32 -15.78
C ILE A 33 15.35 35.00 -16.70
N SER A 34 14.77 34.24 -17.63
CA SER A 34 13.64 34.72 -18.43
C SER A 34 12.56 35.15 -17.45
N ARG A 35 12.36 36.47 -17.31
CA ARG A 35 11.42 37.01 -16.33
C ARG A 35 9.96 36.80 -16.75
N ASN A 36 9.74 36.46 -18.03
CA ASN A 36 8.43 36.24 -18.61
C ASN A 36 8.42 34.88 -19.31
N LEU A 37 8.00 33.84 -18.59
CA LEU A 37 7.58 32.59 -19.19
C LEU A 37 6.10 32.73 -19.59
N SER A 38 5.80 32.55 -20.88
CA SER A 38 4.43 32.45 -21.36
C SER A 38 4.19 31.05 -21.90
N PHE A 39 3.06 30.46 -21.52
CA PHE A 39 2.59 29.18 -22.04
C PHE A 39 1.22 29.40 -22.67
N SER A 40 1.02 28.82 -23.85
CA SER A 40 -0.28 28.76 -24.53
C SER A 40 -0.72 27.31 -24.55
N VAL A 41 -1.96 27.05 -24.15
CA VAL A 41 -2.57 25.72 -24.19
C VAL A 41 -3.67 25.75 -25.25
N ASP A 42 -3.46 25.01 -26.32
CA ASP A 42 -4.45 24.85 -27.39
C ASP A 42 -5.30 23.60 -27.14
N PHE A 43 -6.55 23.79 -26.74
CA PHE A 43 -7.50 22.69 -26.53
C PHE A 43 -8.08 22.14 -27.84
N ALA A 44 -7.93 22.83 -28.98
CA ALA A 44 -8.45 22.41 -30.28
C ALA A 44 -7.48 21.48 -31.04
N ALA A 45 -6.22 21.40 -30.62
CA ALA A 45 -5.19 20.55 -31.22
C ALA A 45 -4.56 19.60 -30.18
N PRO A 46 -5.29 18.57 -29.69
CA PRO A 46 -4.75 17.59 -28.77
C PRO A 46 -3.68 16.74 -29.49
N THR A 47 -2.45 17.23 -29.44
CA THR A 47 -1.25 16.54 -29.93
C THR A 47 -0.46 16.02 -28.73
N GLY A 48 0.20 14.87 -28.86
CA GLY A 48 1.01 14.28 -27.79
C GLY A 48 0.44 12.97 -27.22
N LYS A 49 0.93 12.58 -26.03
CA LYS A 49 0.53 11.34 -25.36
C LYS A 49 -0.62 11.61 -24.39
N ASN A 50 -1.61 10.74 -24.37
CA ASN A 50 -2.60 10.72 -23.29
C ASN A 50 -1.91 10.43 -21.97
N VAL A 51 -1.99 11.39 -21.05
CA VAL A 51 -1.52 11.21 -19.67
C VAL A 51 -2.70 10.69 -18.86
N ALA A 52 -2.67 9.40 -18.50
CA ALA A 52 -3.64 8.86 -17.57
C ALA A 52 -3.47 9.53 -16.19
N PRO A 53 -4.56 9.79 -15.44
CA PRO A 53 -4.44 10.35 -14.10
C PRO A 53 -3.84 9.29 -13.18
N ILE A 54 -2.52 9.30 -12.99
CA ILE A 54 -1.84 8.35 -12.10
C ILE A 54 -1.98 8.75 -10.62
N TRP A 55 -2.36 10.01 -10.36
CA TRP A 55 -2.64 10.60 -9.04
C TRP A 55 -4.13 10.52 -8.67
N ARG A 56 -4.80 9.40 -8.99
CA ARG A 56 -6.24 9.20 -8.77
C ARG A 56 -6.61 8.44 -7.50
N ALA A 57 -5.62 7.86 -6.83
CA ALA A 57 -5.81 7.00 -5.68
C ALA A 57 -5.41 7.72 -4.40
N LEU A 58 -6.28 7.66 -3.39
CA LEU A 58 -5.99 8.11 -2.03
C LEU A 58 -5.80 6.89 -1.14
N ASN A 59 -4.62 6.77 -0.53
CA ASN A 59 -4.35 5.74 0.46
C ASN A 59 -4.86 6.21 1.83
N ILE A 60 -5.60 5.34 2.50
CA ILE A 60 -6.12 5.55 3.85
C ILE A 60 -5.62 4.39 4.70
N TRP A 61 -4.91 4.70 5.80
CA TRP A 61 -4.24 3.65 6.57
C TRP A 61 -5.20 2.78 7.35
N ASP A 62 -6.33 3.34 7.77
CA ASP A 62 -7.27 2.66 8.64
C ASP A 62 -8.71 3.14 8.45
N ILE A 63 -9.67 2.28 8.80
CA ILE A 63 -11.10 2.58 8.75
C ILE A 63 -11.47 3.85 9.53
N THR A 64 -10.80 4.16 10.65
CA THR A 64 -11.08 5.37 11.44
C THR A 64 -10.60 6.65 10.76
N GLN A 65 -9.85 6.54 9.67
CA GLN A 65 -9.30 7.65 8.92
C GLN A 65 -10.04 7.92 7.62
N VAL A 66 -11.10 7.15 7.32
CA VAL A 66 -11.97 7.44 6.18
C VAL A 66 -12.61 8.83 6.38
N PRO A 67 -12.41 9.79 5.46
CA PRO A 67 -12.90 11.14 5.65
C PRO A 67 -14.43 11.15 5.76
N GLY A 68 -14.96 11.67 6.86
CA GLY A 68 -16.41 11.86 7.01
C GLY A 68 -17.02 12.77 5.93
N GLU A 69 -16.18 13.62 5.31
CA GLU A 69 -16.53 14.47 4.16
C GLU A 69 -16.95 13.66 2.92
N LEU A 70 -16.69 12.36 2.85
CA LEU A 70 -17.24 11.50 1.79
C LEU A 70 -18.77 11.46 1.82
N SER A 71 -19.41 11.78 2.96
CA SER A 71 -20.86 11.98 3.02
C SER A 71 -21.37 13.16 2.18
N ASP A 72 -20.51 14.14 1.86
CA ASP A 72 -20.72 15.19 0.86
C ASP A 72 -19.64 15.10 -0.23
N VAL A 73 -19.83 14.15 -1.13
CA VAL A 73 -18.87 13.88 -2.23
C VAL A 73 -18.61 15.12 -3.10
N SER A 74 -19.56 16.05 -3.21
CA SER A 74 -19.37 17.27 -4.02
C SER A 74 -18.33 18.20 -3.39
N ALA A 75 -18.41 18.42 -2.07
CA ALA A 75 -17.40 19.18 -1.34
C ALA A 75 -16.02 18.49 -1.36
N PHE A 76 -15.99 17.16 -1.26
CA PHE A 76 -14.74 16.40 -1.38
C PHE A 76 -14.11 16.57 -2.77
N LYS A 77 -14.88 16.37 -3.85
CA LYS A 77 -14.41 16.46 -5.24
C LYS A 77 -14.00 17.88 -5.65
N LEU A 78 -14.56 18.92 -5.01
CA LEU A 78 -14.11 20.29 -5.23
C LEU A 78 -12.66 20.50 -4.80
N ARG A 79 -12.22 19.85 -3.71
CA ARG A 79 -10.84 19.92 -3.22
C ARG A 79 -9.93 18.86 -3.87
N TYR A 80 -10.47 17.68 -4.18
CA TYR A 80 -9.72 16.54 -4.70
C TYR A 80 -10.33 16.00 -6.00
N PRO A 81 -10.37 16.80 -7.08
CA PRO A 81 -11.11 16.46 -8.30
C PRO A 81 -10.58 15.22 -9.03
N ALA A 82 -9.29 14.92 -8.87
CA ALA A 82 -8.64 13.80 -9.54
C ALA A 82 -8.82 12.46 -8.81
N ILE A 83 -9.19 12.45 -7.53
CA ILE A 83 -9.28 11.21 -6.74
C ILE A 83 -10.57 10.49 -7.11
N ASP A 84 -10.49 9.25 -7.59
CA ASP A 84 -11.63 8.37 -7.91
C ASP A 84 -11.54 6.99 -7.26
N THR A 85 -10.43 6.71 -6.59
CA THR A 85 -10.13 5.42 -5.96
C THR A 85 -9.67 5.63 -4.52
N ILE A 86 -10.26 4.88 -3.60
CA ILE A 86 -9.80 4.79 -2.21
C ILE A 86 -9.10 3.45 -2.01
N VAL A 87 -7.89 3.49 -1.47
CA VAL A 87 -7.15 2.30 -1.05
C VAL A 87 -7.20 2.23 0.46
N LEU A 88 -7.95 1.26 0.98
CA LEU A 88 -8.07 1.03 2.41
C LEU A 88 -6.99 0.03 2.83
N MET A 89 -5.94 0.53 3.48
CA MET A 89 -4.80 -0.25 3.93
C MET A 89 -5.16 -1.07 5.17
N THR A 90 -4.50 -2.21 5.36
CA THR A 90 -4.65 -3.06 6.56
C THR A 90 -6.10 -3.44 6.90
N ALA A 91 -6.94 -3.56 5.87
CA ALA A 91 -8.40 -3.60 6.02
C ALA A 91 -8.94 -4.88 6.65
N THR A 92 -8.12 -5.88 7.00
CA THR A 92 -8.60 -7.22 7.39
C THR A 92 -7.99 -7.78 8.67
N GLY A 93 -7.41 -6.97 9.54
CA GLY A 93 -7.08 -7.41 10.90
C GLY A 93 -5.63 -7.26 11.31
N GLY A 94 -5.35 -7.81 12.49
CA GLY A 94 -4.01 -7.92 13.04
C GLY A 94 -3.51 -6.64 13.69
N ARG A 95 -4.38 -5.67 14.00
CA ARG A 95 -4.00 -4.42 14.66
C ARG A 95 -4.97 -4.12 15.82
N PRO A 96 -4.47 -3.98 17.06
CA PRO A 96 -5.31 -3.58 18.20
C PRO A 96 -5.70 -2.10 18.07
N ASN A 97 -6.67 -1.65 18.86
CA ASN A 97 -6.83 -0.21 19.07
C ASN A 97 -5.59 0.37 19.78
N GLY A 98 -5.35 1.66 19.63
CA GLY A 98 -4.15 2.28 20.20
C GLY A 98 -4.11 3.78 20.01
N SER A 99 -2.92 4.36 20.20
CA SER A 99 -2.73 5.81 20.15
C SER A 99 -2.98 6.41 18.76
N TRP A 100 -2.78 5.62 17.70
CA TRP A 100 -2.94 6.07 16.31
C TRP A 100 -4.33 5.76 15.72
N TYR A 101 -5.07 4.85 16.35
CA TYR A 101 -6.31 4.28 15.82
C TYR A 101 -7.30 4.00 16.95
N THR A 102 -8.51 4.55 16.84
CA THR A 102 -9.52 4.41 17.89
C THR A 102 -10.21 3.04 17.91
N LEU A 103 -10.10 2.27 16.82
CA LEU A 103 -10.70 0.95 16.65
C LEU A 103 -9.64 -0.12 16.36
N SER A 104 -9.94 -1.35 16.77
CA SER A 104 -9.28 -2.55 16.25
C SER A 104 -9.79 -2.82 14.84
N ASN A 105 -8.96 -3.40 13.98
CA ASN A 105 -9.40 -3.90 12.67
C ASN A 105 -9.64 -5.43 12.66
N ASP A 106 -9.68 -6.07 13.84
CA ASP A 106 -10.03 -7.49 13.95
C ASP A 106 -11.53 -7.72 13.81
N TYR A 107 -11.93 -8.38 12.73
CA TYR A 107 -13.33 -8.71 12.45
C TYR A 107 -13.69 -10.17 12.71
N VAL A 108 -12.81 -10.90 13.39
CA VAL A 108 -13.02 -12.30 13.75
C VAL A 108 -12.45 -12.60 15.13
N HIS A 109 -13.24 -13.31 15.94
CA HIS A 109 -12.84 -13.79 17.26
C HIS A 109 -13.29 -15.24 17.47
N ARG A 110 -12.79 -15.88 18.53
CA ARG A 110 -13.28 -17.20 18.94
C ARG A 110 -14.24 -17.02 20.11
N ASN A 111 -15.41 -17.65 20.04
CA ASN A 111 -16.35 -17.70 21.16
C ASN A 111 -15.86 -18.68 22.25
N GLY A 112 -16.65 -18.84 23.32
CA GLY A 112 -16.31 -19.74 24.43
C GLY A 112 -16.16 -21.22 24.07
N SER A 113 -16.66 -21.66 22.92
CA SER A 113 -16.48 -23.02 22.40
C SER A 113 -15.36 -23.14 21.35
N GLY A 114 -14.59 -22.08 21.11
CA GLY A 114 -13.49 -22.06 20.15
C GLY A 114 -13.88 -21.84 18.69
N VAL A 115 -15.17 -21.62 18.41
CA VAL A 115 -15.70 -21.40 17.05
C VAL A 115 -15.46 -19.95 16.63
N LEU A 116 -15.07 -19.76 15.36
CA LEU A 116 -14.90 -18.43 14.77
C LEU A 116 -16.25 -17.71 14.65
N VAL A 117 -16.29 -16.48 15.15
CA VAL A 117 -17.41 -15.55 15.05
C VAL A 117 -16.90 -14.29 14.37
N TYR A 118 -17.67 -13.82 13.39
CA TYR A 118 -17.28 -12.71 12.52
C TYR A 118 -18.15 -11.48 12.79
N ASP A 119 -17.53 -10.32 12.86
CA ASP A 119 -18.20 -9.03 12.97
C ASP A 119 -17.45 -8.00 12.12
N PHE A 120 -18.05 -7.62 10.99
CA PHE A 120 -17.48 -6.68 10.02
C PHE A 120 -18.11 -5.28 10.15
N SER A 121 -18.84 -4.99 11.23
CA SER A 121 -19.61 -3.75 11.39
C SER A 121 -18.75 -2.49 11.21
N ASP A 122 -17.60 -2.44 11.87
CA ASP A 122 -16.68 -1.29 11.79
C ASP A 122 -16.05 -1.14 10.39
N LEU A 123 -15.70 -2.26 9.72
CA LEU A 123 -15.28 -2.23 8.32
C LEU A 123 -16.37 -1.66 7.42
N PHE A 124 -17.61 -2.12 7.62
CA PHE A 124 -18.74 -1.70 6.81
C PHE A 124 -19.12 -0.24 7.02
N ALA A 125 -19.00 0.29 8.24
CA ALA A 125 -19.21 1.72 8.47
C ALA A 125 -18.28 2.59 7.59
N ALA A 126 -17.02 2.17 7.42
CA ALA A 126 -16.06 2.83 6.56
C ALA A 126 -16.33 2.57 5.06
N THR A 127 -16.55 1.33 4.65
CA THR A 127 -16.75 1.00 3.23
C THR A 127 -18.09 1.50 2.69
N ASP A 128 -19.12 1.64 3.52
CA ASP A 128 -20.39 2.25 3.14
C ASP A 128 -20.22 3.69 2.68
N LEU A 129 -19.42 4.49 3.39
CA LEU A 129 -19.14 5.87 3.00
C LEU A 129 -18.45 5.94 1.64
N ILE A 130 -17.49 5.05 1.40
CA ILE A 130 -16.71 4.99 0.16
C ILE A 130 -17.61 4.60 -1.03
N VAL A 131 -18.39 3.53 -0.86
CA VAL A 131 -19.29 3.00 -1.90
C VAL A 131 -20.43 3.97 -2.18
N ALA A 132 -21.05 4.55 -1.15
CA ALA A 132 -22.13 5.54 -1.33
C ALA A 132 -21.64 6.81 -2.05
N ALA A 133 -20.39 7.20 -1.83
CA ALA A 133 -19.75 8.31 -2.54
C ALA A 133 -19.30 7.95 -3.98
N GLY A 134 -19.47 6.69 -4.42
CA GLY A 134 -19.19 6.24 -5.78
C GLY A 134 -17.70 6.11 -6.11
N PHE A 135 -16.84 5.93 -5.11
CA PHE A 135 -15.42 5.68 -5.33
C PHE A 135 -15.15 4.20 -5.61
N LYS A 136 -14.15 3.93 -6.45
CA LYS A 136 -13.59 2.59 -6.57
C LYS A 136 -12.88 2.23 -5.28
N LEU A 137 -13.06 1.01 -4.81
CA LEU A 137 -12.44 0.52 -3.59
C LEU A 137 -11.34 -0.49 -3.89
N VAL A 138 -10.15 -0.25 -3.33
CA VAL A 138 -9.09 -1.24 -3.18
C VAL A 138 -9.04 -1.65 -1.71
N LEU A 139 -9.43 -2.88 -1.40
CA LEU A 139 -9.28 -3.46 -0.07
C LEU A 139 -7.91 -4.13 0.02
N VAL A 140 -7.04 -3.58 0.87
CA VAL A 140 -5.76 -4.23 1.19
C VAL A 140 -6.01 -5.24 2.30
N ILE A 141 -6.02 -6.49 1.90
CA ILE A 141 -6.25 -7.65 2.76
C ILE A 141 -4.91 -8.33 3.06
N GLY A 142 -4.86 -9.42 3.82
CA GLY A 142 -3.60 -10.15 4.06
C GLY A 142 -3.04 -10.01 5.48
N ASN A 143 -3.30 -8.89 6.16
CA ASN A 143 -3.03 -8.82 7.59
C ASN A 143 -3.88 -9.86 8.33
N VAL A 144 -3.28 -10.48 9.35
CA VAL A 144 -3.82 -11.68 10.02
C VAL A 144 -4.48 -11.26 11.34
N PRO A 145 -5.80 -11.46 11.49
CA PRO A 145 -6.47 -11.22 12.76
C PRO A 145 -5.86 -12.00 13.94
N HIS A 146 -5.86 -11.42 15.13
CA HIS A 146 -5.26 -12.07 16.31
C HIS A 146 -5.92 -13.42 16.67
N ALA A 147 -7.19 -13.62 16.30
CA ALA A 147 -7.89 -14.89 16.50
C ALA A 147 -7.40 -16.03 15.59
N LEU A 148 -6.77 -15.68 14.47
CA LEU A 148 -6.23 -16.58 13.46
C LEU A 148 -4.71 -16.73 13.56
N ALA A 149 -4.04 -15.78 14.21
CA ALA A 149 -2.65 -15.94 14.63
C ALA A 149 -2.53 -16.96 15.78
N ASN A 150 -1.35 -17.55 15.93
CA ASN A 150 -1.08 -18.44 17.07
C ASN A 150 -0.97 -17.62 18.36
N LYS A 151 -2.07 -17.55 19.12
CA LYS A 151 -2.19 -16.78 20.37
C LYS A 151 -1.18 -17.14 21.46
N THR A 152 -0.58 -18.33 21.40
CA THR A 152 0.38 -18.77 22.43
C THR A 152 1.81 -18.32 22.15
N THR A 153 2.07 -17.76 20.97
CA THR A 153 3.45 -17.52 20.51
C THR A 153 3.76 -16.08 20.14
N PHE A 154 2.76 -15.21 19.96
CA PHE A 154 3.04 -13.83 19.57
C PHE A 154 3.21 -12.91 20.78
N THR A 155 4.12 -11.95 20.65
CA THR A 155 4.57 -10.97 21.64
C THR A 155 4.52 -9.57 21.04
N THR A 156 4.89 -8.54 21.81
CA THR A 156 4.99 -7.17 21.30
C THR A 156 6.02 -7.02 20.18
N ALA A 157 6.98 -7.94 20.05
CA ALA A 157 8.00 -7.92 18.99
C ALA A 157 7.47 -8.37 17.62
N ASP A 158 6.26 -8.94 17.58
CA ASP A 158 5.64 -9.45 16.33
C ASP A 158 4.77 -8.39 15.63
N TYR A 159 4.60 -7.22 16.24
CA TYR A 159 4.01 -6.06 15.60
C TYR A 159 5.10 -5.24 14.90
N GLY A 160 4.81 -4.89 13.65
CA GLY A 160 5.71 -4.07 12.83
C GLY A 160 5.11 -2.72 12.53
N ALA A 161 5.11 -2.33 11.26
CA ALA A 161 4.61 -1.05 10.82
C ALA A 161 3.13 -0.86 11.20
N PHE A 162 2.80 0.31 11.75
CA PHE A 162 1.44 0.70 12.13
C PHE A 162 0.74 -0.28 13.09
N ASP A 163 1.51 -0.89 13.99
CA ASP A 163 1.03 -1.87 14.98
C ASP A 163 0.34 -3.09 14.33
N ALA A 164 0.67 -3.40 13.06
CA ALA A 164 0.13 -4.56 12.37
C ALA A 164 0.94 -5.81 12.72
N LEU A 165 0.25 -6.91 12.99
CA LEU A 165 0.84 -8.22 13.22
C LEU A 165 1.50 -8.74 11.94
N THR A 166 2.75 -9.15 12.06
CA THR A 166 3.60 -9.58 10.93
C THR A 166 3.61 -11.09 10.70
N LEU A 167 2.90 -11.85 11.54
CA LEU A 167 2.92 -13.31 11.56
C LEU A 167 1.96 -13.93 10.55
N PRO A 168 2.26 -15.15 10.07
CA PRO A 168 1.33 -15.93 9.27
C PRO A 168 0.13 -16.41 10.12
N PRO A 169 -0.99 -16.79 9.49
CA PRO A 169 -2.08 -17.45 10.21
C PRO A 169 -1.63 -18.83 10.70
N ALA A 170 -2.13 -19.25 11.86
CA ALA A 170 -1.87 -20.59 12.40
C ALA A 170 -2.52 -21.69 11.53
N SER A 171 -3.57 -21.35 10.78
CA SER A 171 -4.24 -22.22 9.82
C SER A 171 -4.65 -21.42 8.59
N TYR A 172 -4.03 -21.71 7.45
CA TYR A 172 -4.42 -21.13 6.16
C TYR A 172 -5.85 -21.51 5.75
N ILE A 173 -6.36 -22.64 6.24
CA ILE A 173 -7.75 -23.06 6.00
C ILE A 173 -8.72 -22.12 6.74
N GLU A 174 -8.46 -21.84 8.02
CA GLU A 174 -9.29 -20.90 8.78
C GLU A 174 -9.17 -19.47 8.24
N TYR A 175 -7.98 -19.07 7.77
CA TYR A 175 -7.80 -17.81 7.06
C TYR A 175 -8.63 -17.76 5.76
N ALA A 176 -8.64 -18.83 4.98
CA ALA A 176 -9.46 -18.94 3.78
C ALA A 176 -10.96 -18.85 4.09
N TRP A 177 -11.42 -19.43 5.21
CA TRP A 177 -12.81 -19.27 5.67
C TRP A 177 -13.13 -17.83 6.05
N TYR A 178 -12.21 -17.14 6.73
CA TYR A 178 -12.36 -15.72 7.05
C TYR A 178 -12.49 -14.85 5.80
N ILE A 179 -11.59 -15.00 4.82
CA ILE A 179 -11.66 -14.27 3.55
C ILE A 179 -12.92 -14.62 2.76
N GLY A 180 -13.30 -15.90 2.73
CA GLY A 180 -14.53 -16.35 2.09
C GLY A 180 -15.78 -15.74 2.73
N ASN A 181 -15.81 -15.64 4.06
CA ASN A 181 -16.92 -15.05 4.79
C ASN A 181 -16.98 -13.52 4.60
N LEU A 182 -15.85 -12.83 4.70
CA LEU A 182 -15.73 -11.39 4.38
C LEU A 182 -16.23 -11.11 2.97
N THR A 183 -15.79 -11.88 1.98
CA THR A 183 -16.19 -11.67 0.59
C THR A 183 -17.69 -11.90 0.41
N ALA A 184 -18.24 -12.96 1.03
CA ALA A 184 -19.66 -13.26 0.97
C ALA A 184 -20.52 -12.16 1.62
N THR A 185 -20.08 -11.60 2.75
CA THR A 185 -20.80 -10.51 3.43
C THR A 185 -20.69 -9.20 2.66
N CYS A 186 -19.55 -8.90 2.03
CA CYS A 186 -19.44 -7.77 1.08
C CYS A 186 -20.44 -7.92 -0.07
N VAL A 187 -20.52 -9.09 -0.70
CA VAL A 187 -21.48 -9.34 -1.80
C VAL A 187 -22.92 -9.23 -1.33
N ALA A 188 -23.24 -9.75 -0.14
CA ALA A 188 -24.57 -9.64 0.44
C ALA A 188 -24.95 -8.18 0.72
N ARG A 189 -23.97 -7.34 1.11
CA ARG A 189 -24.18 -5.94 1.46
C ARG A 189 -24.26 -5.01 0.25
N TYR A 190 -23.34 -5.15 -0.70
CA TYR A 190 -23.16 -4.20 -1.82
C TYR A 190 -23.65 -4.75 -3.17
N GLY A 191 -23.93 -6.05 -3.25
CA GLY A 191 -24.27 -6.73 -4.49
C GLY A 191 -23.04 -7.15 -5.29
N LEU A 192 -23.19 -8.22 -6.05
CA LEU A 192 -22.11 -8.78 -6.87
C LEU A 192 -21.51 -7.78 -7.88
N PRO A 193 -22.30 -6.93 -8.60
CA PRO A 193 -21.73 -5.98 -9.56
C PRO A 193 -20.77 -4.98 -8.92
N GLU A 194 -21.12 -4.45 -7.75
CA GLU A 194 -20.30 -3.50 -7.00
C GLU A 194 -18.99 -4.15 -6.57
N VAL A 195 -19.06 -5.29 -5.86
CA VAL A 195 -17.87 -5.98 -5.35
C VAL A 195 -16.99 -6.54 -6.49
N SER A 196 -17.57 -6.85 -7.65
CA SER A 196 -16.81 -7.25 -8.85
C SER A 196 -15.96 -6.12 -9.41
N SER A 197 -16.30 -4.86 -9.12
CA SER A 197 -15.52 -3.69 -9.54
C SER A 197 -14.32 -3.41 -8.63
N TRP A 198 -14.29 -4.02 -7.44
CA TRP A 198 -13.24 -3.80 -6.44
C TRP A 198 -11.93 -4.50 -6.82
N GLU A 199 -10.85 -4.02 -6.21
CA GLU A 199 -9.56 -4.70 -6.20
C GLU A 199 -9.23 -5.18 -4.78
N PHE A 200 -8.88 -6.46 -4.65
CA PHE A 200 -8.39 -7.06 -3.42
C PHE A 200 -6.88 -7.20 -3.54
N ARG A 201 -6.15 -6.39 -2.78
CA ARG A 201 -4.69 -6.36 -2.81
C ARG A 201 -4.13 -7.12 -1.61
N LEU A 202 -3.31 -8.12 -1.85
CA LEU A 202 -2.75 -8.94 -0.78
C LEU A 202 -1.52 -8.27 -0.17
N MET A 203 -1.70 -7.76 1.05
CA MET A 203 -0.69 -7.25 1.97
C MET A 203 0.02 -5.98 1.46
N THR A 204 0.67 -5.29 2.38
CA THR A 204 1.61 -4.20 2.09
C THR A 204 3.01 -4.77 2.24
N GLU A 205 3.87 -4.60 1.24
CA GLU A 205 5.32 -4.87 1.35
C GLU A 205 5.67 -6.20 2.02
N PRO A 206 5.18 -7.35 1.49
CA PRO A 206 5.43 -8.65 2.10
C PRO A 206 6.90 -9.11 2.02
N ASP A 207 7.73 -8.39 1.26
CA ASP A 207 9.19 -8.53 1.22
C ASP A 207 9.90 -7.67 2.29
N ASN A 208 9.14 -6.96 3.14
CA ASN A 208 9.62 -6.17 4.25
C ASN A 208 9.22 -6.85 5.58
N ARG A 209 10.20 -7.09 6.46
CA ARG A 209 9.98 -7.73 7.77
C ARG A 209 9.09 -6.94 8.72
N ASP A 210 8.91 -5.64 8.50
CA ASP A 210 7.95 -4.81 9.25
C ASP A 210 6.48 -5.15 8.91
N TRP A 211 6.23 -5.95 7.87
CA TRP A 211 4.90 -6.35 7.45
C TRP A 211 4.72 -7.87 7.42
N TRP A 212 5.77 -8.62 7.13
CA TRP A 212 5.74 -10.07 7.02
C TRP A 212 7.04 -10.70 7.48
N THR A 213 6.98 -11.54 8.51
CA THR A 213 8.17 -12.18 9.10
C THR A 213 8.36 -13.64 8.69
N ALA A 214 7.35 -14.24 8.04
CA ALA A 214 7.37 -15.62 7.57
C ALA A 214 8.12 -15.79 6.24
N THR A 215 8.17 -17.02 5.74
CA THR A 215 8.85 -17.33 4.48
C THR A 215 8.03 -16.87 3.25
N VAL A 216 8.68 -16.86 2.08
CA VAL A 216 7.98 -16.63 0.81
C VAL A 216 6.96 -17.72 0.48
N ASP A 217 7.22 -18.98 0.88
CA ASP A 217 6.28 -20.09 0.67
C ASP A 217 5.02 -19.95 1.55
N GLU A 218 5.18 -19.43 2.77
CA GLU A 218 4.08 -19.06 3.65
C GLU A 218 3.27 -17.90 3.03
N TYR A 219 3.93 -16.91 2.43
CA TYR A 219 3.24 -15.83 1.72
C TYR A 219 2.49 -16.35 0.47
N VAL A 220 3.06 -17.32 -0.26
CA VAL A 220 2.35 -18.01 -1.36
C VAL A 220 1.14 -18.77 -0.83
N SER A 221 1.25 -19.41 0.34
CA SER A 221 0.12 -20.08 0.99
C SER A 221 -0.97 -19.08 1.39
N LEU A 222 -0.60 -17.89 1.86
CA LEU A 222 -1.51 -16.78 2.13
C LEU A 222 -2.24 -16.32 0.86
N TRP A 223 -1.50 -16.22 -0.25
CA TRP A 223 -2.07 -15.91 -1.56
C TRP A 223 -3.13 -16.94 -1.98
N LEU A 224 -2.83 -18.23 -1.88
CA LEU A 224 -3.79 -19.29 -2.20
C LEU A 224 -5.03 -19.24 -1.30
N ALA A 225 -4.83 -19.05 0.00
CA ALA A 225 -5.89 -18.90 0.99
C ALA A 225 -6.75 -17.64 0.77
N THR A 226 -6.25 -16.67 0.01
CA THR A 226 -6.95 -15.42 -0.31
C THR A 226 -7.65 -15.50 -1.66
N PHE A 227 -6.92 -15.89 -2.70
CA PHE A 227 -7.37 -15.88 -4.08
C PHE A 227 -8.57 -16.81 -4.30
N GLY A 228 -8.47 -18.06 -3.84
CA GLY A 228 -9.50 -19.08 -4.06
C GLY A 228 -10.87 -18.65 -3.50
N PRO A 229 -10.98 -18.31 -2.21
CA PRO A 229 -12.25 -17.88 -1.61
C PRO A 229 -12.85 -16.62 -2.26
N ILE A 230 -12.03 -15.64 -2.64
CA ILE A 230 -12.53 -14.43 -3.33
C ILE A 230 -13.08 -14.80 -4.70
N LYS A 231 -12.31 -15.51 -5.53
CA LYS A 231 -12.73 -15.87 -6.89
C LYS A 231 -13.96 -16.77 -6.91
N ALA A 232 -14.11 -17.65 -5.91
CA ALA A 232 -15.29 -18.50 -5.76
C ALA A 232 -16.58 -17.70 -5.50
N ARG A 233 -16.49 -16.55 -4.83
CA ARG A 233 -17.65 -15.68 -4.52
C ARG A 233 -17.85 -14.55 -5.52
N VAL A 234 -16.76 -14.03 -6.07
CA VAL A 234 -16.72 -12.89 -6.98
C VAL A 234 -15.77 -13.18 -8.14
N PRO A 235 -16.20 -13.99 -9.14
CA PRO A 235 -15.35 -14.34 -10.27
C PRO A 235 -14.84 -13.14 -11.08
N GLY A 236 -15.54 -11.99 -11.01
CA GLY A 236 -15.13 -10.74 -11.68
C GLY A 236 -14.10 -9.90 -10.91
N ALA A 237 -13.90 -10.14 -9.61
CA ALA A 237 -13.01 -9.31 -8.80
C ALA A 237 -11.56 -9.41 -9.26
N ARG A 238 -10.86 -8.26 -9.17
CA ARG A 238 -9.41 -8.20 -9.33
C ARG A 238 -8.76 -8.59 -8.01
N VAL A 239 -7.91 -9.61 -8.04
CA VAL A 239 -7.08 -9.99 -6.90
C VAL A 239 -5.63 -9.80 -7.33
N VAL A 240 -4.88 -8.98 -6.59
CA VAL A 240 -3.53 -8.56 -6.97
C VAL A 240 -2.57 -8.72 -5.80
N LEU A 241 -1.29 -8.87 -6.12
CA LEU A 241 -0.24 -8.90 -5.10
C LEU A 241 -0.02 -7.52 -4.48
N GLY A 242 0.46 -7.51 -3.24
CA GLY A 242 0.98 -6.33 -2.57
C GLY A 242 2.13 -5.68 -3.33
N ASN A 243 2.35 -4.39 -3.03
CA ASN A 243 3.53 -3.70 -3.52
C ASN A 243 4.77 -4.26 -2.82
N MET A 244 5.90 -4.34 -3.52
CA MET A 244 7.18 -4.75 -2.93
C MET A 244 7.97 -3.50 -2.49
N ALA A 245 8.57 -3.53 -1.31
CA ALA A 245 9.44 -2.47 -0.78
C ALA A 245 10.86 -2.52 -1.36
N TRP A 246 11.21 -3.62 -2.04
CA TRP A 246 12.54 -3.93 -2.56
C TRP A 246 13.59 -4.21 -1.46
N HIS A 247 13.15 -4.75 -0.32
CA HIS A 247 14.03 -5.05 0.81
C HIS A 247 14.76 -6.40 0.64
N ASP A 248 14.04 -7.46 0.23
CA ASP A 248 14.55 -8.85 0.23
C ASP A 248 14.89 -9.42 -1.17
N SER A 249 15.19 -8.55 -2.15
CA SER A 249 15.62 -8.86 -3.52
C SER A 249 14.53 -9.33 -4.51
N LEU A 250 14.89 -9.33 -5.82
CA LEU A 250 14.05 -9.85 -6.91
C LEU A 250 13.64 -11.33 -6.75
N ALA A 251 14.30 -12.09 -5.87
CA ALA A 251 14.02 -13.50 -5.65
C ALA A 251 12.64 -13.73 -5.04
N PHE A 252 12.24 -12.93 -4.04
CA PHE A 252 10.92 -13.03 -3.41
C PHE A 252 9.81 -12.85 -4.46
N LEU A 253 9.88 -11.76 -5.24
CA LEU A 253 8.93 -11.48 -6.31
C LEU A 253 8.93 -12.59 -7.37
N GLY A 254 10.10 -13.12 -7.74
CA GLY A 254 10.23 -14.22 -8.69
C GLY A 254 9.47 -15.47 -8.27
N THR A 255 9.64 -15.91 -7.03
CA THR A 255 8.93 -17.07 -6.46
C THR A 255 7.43 -16.85 -6.43
N VAL A 256 6.97 -15.68 -5.95
CA VAL A 256 5.54 -15.36 -5.89
C VAL A 256 4.92 -15.34 -7.28
N LEU A 257 5.55 -14.69 -8.26
CA LEU A 257 5.03 -14.63 -9.62
C LEU A 257 4.97 -16.00 -10.28
N ALA A 258 5.92 -16.90 -9.99
CA ALA A 258 5.86 -18.28 -10.46
C ALA A 258 4.64 -19.03 -9.90
N ALA A 259 4.39 -18.89 -8.59
CA ALA A 259 3.23 -19.51 -7.95
C ALA A 259 1.89 -18.96 -8.50
N VAL A 260 1.77 -17.63 -8.64
CA VAL A 260 0.56 -16.97 -9.17
C VAL A 260 0.28 -17.40 -10.61
N LYS A 261 1.31 -17.52 -11.45
CA LYS A 261 1.15 -17.99 -12.84
C LYS A 261 0.57 -19.40 -12.92
N THR A 262 1.01 -20.30 -12.05
CA THR A 262 0.49 -21.67 -11.99
C THR A 262 -1.00 -21.69 -11.65
N VAL A 263 -1.44 -20.85 -10.70
CA VAL A 263 -2.85 -20.76 -10.28
C VAL A 263 -3.74 -20.15 -11.36
N ASN A 264 -3.25 -19.13 -12.07
CA ASN A 264 -4.03 -18.49 -13.15
C ASN A 264 -4.11 -19.35 -14.42
N ALA A 265 -3.30 -20.41 -14.54
CA ALA A 265 -3.32 -21.33 -15.67
C ALA A 265 -4.33 -22.48 -15.52
N THR A 266 -4.94 -22.63 -14.34
CA THR A 266 -5.96 -23.62 -13.98
C THR A 266 -7.33 -23.00 -13.85
#